data_AF-A0A2E7DQX6-F1
#
_entry.id   AF-A0A2E7DQX6-F1
#
_cell.length_a   1.000
_cell.length_b   1.000
_cell.length_c   1.000
_cell.angle_alpha   90.00
_cell.angle_beta   90.00
_cell.angle_gamma   90.00
#
_symmetry.space_group_name_H-M   'P 1'
#
loop_
_entity.id
_entity.type
_entity.pdbx_description
1 polymer ?
#
loop_
_entity_poly.entity_id
_entity_poly.type
_entity_poly.pdbx_seq_one_letter_code
_entity_poly.pdbx_strand_id
1 'polypeptide(L)' 'MLCYCTDCQTVSGAANYAAYGAPIENIIVLKGEPKKYDITADSGRTNSRRFCPDCGSRIWAQIDDLAWPV' A
#
# COMPACT_ATOMS: atom_id res chain seq x y z
N MET A 1 -8.64 8.22 -0.97
CA MET A 1 -7.68 8.99 -0.16
C MET A 1 -6.48 9.39 -1.02
N LEU A 2 -6.02 10.63 -0.90
CA LEU A 2 -4.79 11.11 -1.53
C LEU A 2 -3.73 11.37 -0.45
N CYS A 3 -2.52 10.86 -0.64
CA CYS A 3 -1.40 11.08 0.28
C CYS A 3 -0.26 11.82 -0.43
N TYR A 4 0.28 12.85 0.23
CA TYR A 4 1.28 13.77 -0.33
C TYR A 4 2.64 13.66 0.37
N CYS A 5 2.89 12.66 1.22
CA CYS A 5 4.19 12.51 1.85
C CYS A 5 5.27 12.15 0.81
N THR A 6 6.54 12.45 1.11
CA THR A 6 7.68 12.20 0.21
C THR A 6 7.76 10.74 -0.22
N ASP A 7 7.46 9.82 0.69
CA ASP A 7 7.40 8.38 0.38
C ASP A 7 6.32 8.04 -0.67
N CYS A 8 5.13 8.64 -0.55
CA CYS A 8 4.03 8.49 -1.52
C CYS A 8 4.33 9.16 -2.86
N GLN A 9 5.01 10.31 -2.86
CA GLN A 9 5.49 10.95 -4.09
C GLN A 9 6.55 10.10 -4.78
N THR A 10 7.51 9.57 -4.02
CA THR A 10 8.61 8.74 -4.53
C THR A 10 8.09 7.46 -5.17
N VAL A 11 7.14 6.79 -4.52
CA VAL A 11 6.63 5.50 -5.01
C VAL A 11 5.61 5.64 -6.15
N SER A 12 4.90 6.77 -6.25
CA SER A 12 3.97 7.04 -7.36
C SER A 12 4.66 7.68 -8.56
N GLY A 13 5.80 8.35 -8.36
CA GLY A 13 6.38 9.25 -9.36
C GLY A 13 5.52 10.48 -9.65
N ALA A 14 4.53 10.77 -8.80
CA ALA A 14 3.57 11.85 -8.96
C ALA A 14 3.55 12.79 -7.74
N ALA A 15 2.77 13.88 -7.83
CA ALA A 15 2.60 14.80 -6.71
C ALA A 15 1.93 14.14 -5.48
N ASN A 16 1.24 13.01 -5.67
CA ASN A 16 0.55 12.28 -4.63
C ASN A 16 0.33 10.82 -5.02
N TYR A 17 0.10 9.98 -4.00
CA TYR A 17 -0.40 8.63 -4.17
C TYR A 17 -1.92 8.61 -3.97
N ALA A 18 -2.66 8.11 -4.94
CA ALA A 18 -4.09 7.88 -4.84
C ALA A 18 -4.36 6.43 -4.40
N ALA A 19 -5.12 6.27 -3.32
CA ALA A 19 -5.50 4.98 -2.77
C ALA A 19 -7.00 4.91 -2.47
N TYR A 20 -7.56 3.72 -2.56
CA TYR A 20 -8.89 3.39 -2.06
C TYR A 20 -8.75 2.35 -0.95
N GLY A 21 -9.53 2.49 0.13
CA GLY A 21 -9.53 1.55 1.25
C GLY A 21 -10.52 0.42 1.01
N ALA A 22 -10.09 -0.82 1.29
CA ALA A 22 -10.95 -1.99 1.26
C ALA A 22 -10.54 -2.97 2.37
N PRO A 23 -11.47 -3.78 2.89
CA PRO A 23 -11.12 -4.85 3.83
C PRO A 23 -10.17 -5.86 3.15
N ILE A 24 -9.12 -6.28 3.87
CA ILE A 24 -8.08 -7.16 3.31
C ILE A 24 -8.63 -8.54 2.94
N GLU A 25 -9.63 -9.01 3.69
CA GLU A 25 -10.38 -10.23 3.46
C GLU A 25 -11.13 -10.24 2.12
N ASN A 26 -11.38 -9.06 1.53
CA ASN A 26 -12.01 -8.93 0.22
C ASN A 26 -10.99 -8.93 -0.94
N ILE A 27 -9.68 -8.98 -0.65
CA ILE A 27 -8.63 -9.03 -1.68
C ILE A 27 -8.29 -10.49 -1.97
N ILE A 28 -8.57 -10.93 -3.20
CA ILE A 28 -8.26 -12.28 -3.68
C ILE A 28 -7.15 -12.19 -4.74
N VAL A 29 -6.03 -12.87 -4.50
CA VAL A 29 -4.94 -12.98 -5.47
C VAL A 29 -5.23 -14.12 -6.44
N LEU A 30 -5.56 -13.79 -7.69
CA LEU A 30 -5.90 -14.78 -8.72
C LEU A 30 -4.66 -15.47 -9.31
N LYS A 31 -3.52 -14.78 -9.34
CA LYS A 31 -2.26 -15.29 -9.91
C LYS A 31 -1.05 -14.62 -9.27
N GLY A 32 0.02 -15.39 -9.12
CA GLY A 32 1.30 -14.93 -8.60
C GLY A 32 1.30 -14.77 -7.09
N GLU A 33 2.46 -14.45 -6.54
CA GLU A 33 2.65 -14.24 -5.10
C GLU A 33 3.32 -12.89 -4.86
N PRO A 34 2.54 -11.87 -4.43
CA PRO A 34 3.08 -10.54 -4.15
C PRO A 34 4.09 -10.58 -2.99
N LYS A 35 5.28 -10.03 -3.22
CA LYS A 35 6.27 -9.86 -2.15
C LYS A 35 5.82 -8.76 -1.19
N LYS A 36 6.28 -8.87 0.06
CA LYS A 36 6.01 -7.91 1.14
C LYS A 36 7.23 -7.04 1.40
N TYR A 37 7.01 -5.75 1.63
CA TYR A 37 8.00 -4.85 2.19
C TYR A 37 7.32 -3.90 3.19
N ASP A 38 7.80 -3.92 4.43
CA ASP A 38 7.22 -3.13 5.51
C ASP A 38 7.94 -1.79 5.62
N ILE A 39 7.18 -0.71 5.73
CA ILE A 39 7.72 0.61 6.05
C ILE A 39 7.04 1.15 7.31
N THR A 40 7.79 1.90 8.10
CA THR A 40 7.22 2.70 9.18
C THR A 40 6.87 4.07 8.63
N ALA A 41 5.58 4.40 8.63
CA ALA A 41 5.11 5.73 8.24
C ALA A 41 5.45 6.76 9.32
N ASP A 42 5.43 8.05 8.98
CA ASP A 42 5.64 9.15 9.93
C ASP A 42 4.65 9.12 11.10
N SER A 43 3.48 8.50 10.93
CA SER A 43 2.51 8.29 12.00
C SER A 43 2.89 7.17 12.98
N GLY A 44 4.05 6.52 12.81
CA GLY A 44 4.48 5.35 13.57
C GLY A 44 3.81 4.03 13.18
N ARG A 45 2.86 4.06 12.22
CA ARG A 45 2.14 2.85 11.77
C ARG A 45 2.98 2.08 10.77
N THR A 46 2.87 0.76 10.82
CA THR A 46 3.44 -0.12 9.80
C THR A 46 2.55 -0.13 8.56
N ASN A 47 3.14 0.19 7.41
CA ASN A 47 2.52 0.06 6.11
C ASN A 47 3.22 -1.06 5.34
N SER A 48 2.57 -2.22 5.29
CA SER A 48 3.04 -3.39 4.55
C SER A 48 2.65 -3.29 3.09
N ARG A 49 3.65 -3.08 2.23
CA ARG A 49 3.48 -2.95 0.79
C ARG A 49 3.53 -4.31 0.13
N ARG A 50 2.58 -4.56 -0.77
CA ARG A 50 2.49 -5.78 -1.57
C ARG A 50 2.73 -5.44 -3.03
N PHE A 51 3.73 -6.07 -3.64
CA PHE A 51 4.19 -5.72 -4.98
C PHE A 51 4.57 -6.95 -5.80
N CYS A 52 4.51 -6.81 -7.12
CA CYS A 52 4.95 -7.82 -8.06
C CYS A 52 6.48 -7.95 -8.03
N PRO A 53 7.06 -9.14 -7.76
CA PRO A 53 8.50 -9.31 -7.71
C PRO A 53 9.20 -9.10 -9.05
N ASP A 54 8.49 -9.28 -10.16
CA ASP A 54 9.10 -9.25 -11.50
C ASP A 54 9.20 -7.84 -12.08
N CYS A 55 8.19 -7.01 -11.85
CA CYS A 55 8.13 -5.64 -12.41
C CYS A 55 8.13 -4.53 -11.35
N GLY A 56 8.12 -4.86 -10.06
CA GLY A 56 8.12 -3.89 -8.96
C GLY A 56 6.80 -3.14 -8.77
N SER A 57 5.77 -3.41 -9.58
CA SER A 57 4.47 -2.73 -9.47
C SER A 57 3.79 -3.03 -8.14
N ARG A 58 3.35 -1.99 -7.44
CA ARG A 58 2.53 -2.12 -6.22
C ARG A 58 1.12 -2.57 -6.57
N ILE A 59 0.62 -3.54 -5.81
CA ILE A 59 -0.73 -4.09 -5.97
C ILE A 59 -1.63 -3.53 -4.87
N TRP A 60 -1.23 -3.66 -3.59
CA TRP A 60 -1.90 -2.99 -2.48
C TRP A 60 -0.93 -2.66 -1.34
N ALA A 61 -1.46 -1.94 -0.35
CA ALA A 61 -0.83 -1.66 0.92
C ALA A 61 -1.82 -2.06 2.02
N GLN A 62 -1.33 -2.66 3.10
CA GLN A 62 -2.13 -2.96 4.29
C GLN A 62 -1.53 -2.24 5.49
N ILE A 63 -2.40 -1.63 6.29
CA ILE A 63 -2.07 -0.96 7.54
C ILE A 63 -2.95 -1.64 8.58
N ASP A 64 -2.36 -2.50 9.41
CA ASP A 64 -3.11 -3.46 10.23
C ASP A 64 -4.04 -2.77 11.25
N ASP A 65 -3.69 -1.56 11.69
CA ASP A 65 -4.49 -0.76 12.65
C ASP A 65 -5.39 0.30 11.97
N LEU A 66 -5.63 0.18 10.66
CA LEU A 66 -6.53 1.10 9.97
C LEU A 66 -7.98 0.65 10.15
N ALA A 67 -8.68 1.25 11.10
CA ALA A 67 -10.10 0.96 11.36
C ALA A 67 -10.98 1.28 10.14
N TRP A 68 -11.85 0.34 9.77
CA TRP A 68 -12.92 0.53 8.77
C TRP A 68 -14.21 1.00 9.46
N PRO A 69 -15.03 1.90 8.85
CA PRO A 69 -14.81 2.59 7.59
C PRO A 69 -13.94 3.85 7.75
N VAL A 70 -13.01 4.04 6.81
CA VAL A 70 -12.29 5.32 6.62
C VAL A 70 -13.04 6.22 5.65
#